data_AF-A1SFM4-F1
#
_entry.id   AF-A1SFM4-F1
#
_cell.length_a   1.000
_cell.length_b   1.000
_cell.length_c   1.000
_cell.angle_alpha   90.00
_cell.angle_beta   90.00
_cell.angle_gamma   90.00
#
_symmetry.space_group_name_H-M   'P 1'
#
loop_
_entity.id
_entity.type
_entity.pdbx_description
1 polymer ?
#
loop_
_entity_poly.entity_id
_entity_poly.type
_entity_poly.pdbx_seq_one_letter_code
_entity_poly.pdbx_strand_id
1 'polypeptide(L)'
;MNPVEVVGTDELVRIYLKAKREVLDGGFAHEVAWQFETAQSSVTPRQFVSEASWVVLSAGMREAVVRRLFPRLEDACHGFDLERMAANKPEVRRHCLDVFGHERKIDAILEIAETVRMLGDAGLSKALLDLEPFLRSLPYIGPVTWRHLAKNIGVSVAKADRHMVRFAAATGRNDVDRLCSEISDWIGDPVAVVDVVLWRWSVLHARSAGGSRPSLADARRPAIALG
;
A
#
# COMPACT_ATOMS: atom_id res chain seq x y z
N MET A 1 19.76 -7.17 27.45
CA MET A 1 18.59 -7.08 26.55
C MET A 1 17.43 -7.73 27.27
N ASN A 2 16.35 -6.99 27.53
CA ASN A 2 15.14 -7.61 28.06
C ASN A 2 14.55 -8.53 26.98
N PRO A 3 14.10 -9.75 27.32
CA PRO A 3 13.43 -10.61 26.35
C PRO A 3 12.19 -9.87 25.82
N VAL A 4 12.07 -9.79 24.50
CA VAL A 4 10.83 -9.30 23.87
C VAL A 4 9.75 -10.32 24.23
N GLU A 5 8.77 -9.90 25.01
CA GLU A 5 7.63 -10.73 25.38
C GLU A 5 6.87 -11.09 24.09
N VAL A 6 6.84 -12.39 23.77
CA VAL A 6 6.13 -12.87 22.58
C VAL A 6 4.64 -12.85 22.89
N VAL A 7 3.90 -12.03 22.16
CA VAL A 7 2.44 -11.92 22.28
C VAL A 7 1.80 -13.23 21.81
N GLY A 8 0.87 -13.81 22.58
CA GLY A 8 0.14 -15.01 22.15
C GLY A 8 -0.70 -14.75 20.89
N THR A 9 -0.96 -15.76 20.07
CA THR A 9 -1.78 -15.61 18.85
C THR A 9 -3.18 -15.06 19.15
N ASP A 10 -3.80 -15.52 20.24
CA ASP A 10 -5.11 -15.04 20.68
C ASP A 10 -5.09 -13.54 21.04
N GLU A 11 -4.04 -13.09 21.72
CA GLU A 11 -3.84 -11.68 22.05
C GLU A 11 -3.56 -10.85 20.80
N LEU A 12 -2.73 -11.36 19.89
CA LEU A 12 -2.43 -10.72 18.61
C LEU A 12 -3.71 -10.48 17.81
N VAL A 13 -4.59 -11.48 17.73
CA VAL A 13 -5.87 -11.35 17.03
C VAL A 13 -6.80 -10.36 17.74
N ARG A 14 -6.81 -10.30 19.07
CA ARG A 14 -7.58 -9.27 19.81
C ARG A 14 -7.08 -7.86 19.50
N ILE A 15 -5.77 -7.67 19.43
CA ILE A 15 -5.15 -6.40 19.02
C ILE A 15 -5.59 -6.04 17.60
N TYR A 16 -5.52 -7.00 16.68
CA TYR A 16 -5.95 -6.81 15.30
C TYR A 16 -7.43 -6.42 15.19
N LEU A 17 -8.34 -7.11 15.89
CA LEU A 17 -9.77 -6.82 15.85
C LEU A 17 -10.10 -5.43 16.38
N LYS A 18 -9.38 -5.00 17.44
CA LYS A 18 -9.47 -3.63 17.94
C LYS A 18 -8.96 -2.62 16.90
N ALA A 19 -7.80 -2.87 16.31
CA ALA A 19 -7.25 -2.04 15.25
C ALA A 19 -8.21 -1.93 14.05
N LYS A 20 -8.81 -3.04 13.61
CA LYS A 20 -9.82 -3.09 12.55
C LYS A 20 -10.99 -2.19 12.87
N ARG A 21 -11.54 -2.29 14.08
CA ARG A 21 -12.64 -1.42 14.52
C ARG A 21 -12.27 0.07 14.44
N GLU A 22 -11.13 0.46 15.01
CA GLU A 22 -10.69 1.86 14.97
C GLU A 22 -10.44 2.39 13.55
N VAL A 23 -9.92 1.54 12.65
CA VAL A 23 -9.73 1.87 11.24
C VAL A 23 -11.07 2.10 10.53
N LEU A 24 -12.06 1.24 10.79
CA LEU A 24 -13.41 1.37 10.23
C LEU A 24 -14.10 2.64 10.77
N ASP A 25 -14.09 2.84 12.09
CA ASP A 25 -14.68 4.00 12.76
C ASP A 25 -13.99 5.31 12.35
N GLY A 26 -12.70 5.24 11.99
CA GLY A 26 -11.91 6.34 11.44
C GLY A 26 -12.23 6.70 9.98
N GLY A 27 -13.20 6.04 9.33
CA GLY A 27 -13.63 6.35 7.96
C GLY A 27 -12.84 5.64 6.85
N PHE A 28 -12.04 4.63 7.19
CA PHE A 28 -11.21 3.90 6.22
C PHE A 28 -11.81 2.56 5.76
N ALA A 29 -13.12 2.37 5.95
CA ALA A 29 -13.83 1.18 5.49
C ALA A 29 -13.64 0.89 3.99
N HIS A 30 -13.55 1.93 3.17
CA HIS A 30 -13.30 1.81 1.74
C HIS A 30 -11.94 1.17 1.41
N GLU A 31 -10.89 1.42 2.21
CA GLU A 31 -9.56 0.80 1.99
C GLU A 31 -9.59 -0.69 2.31
N VAL A 32 -10.36 -1.07 3.34
CA VAL A 32 -10.55 -2.47 3.74
C VAL A 32 -11.35 -3.21 2.67
N ALA A 33 -12.48 -2.65 2.24
CA ALA A 33 -13.32 -3.22 1.18
C ALA A 33 -12.55 -3.39 -0.13
N TRP A 34 -11.78 -2.37 -0.53
CA TRP A 34 -10.92 -2.43 -1.71
C TRP A 34 -9.94 -3.62 -1.66
N GLN A 35 -9.33 -3.90 -0.50
CA GLN A 35 -8.42 -5.05 -0.35
C GLN A 35 -9.13 -6.41 -0.36
N PHE A 36 -10.42 -6.47 -0.02
CA PHE A 36 -11.23 -7.68 -0.18
C PHE A 36 -11.60 -7.93 -1.65
N GLU A 37 -11.88 -6.87 -2.40
CA GLU A 37 -12.43 -6.96 -3.76
C GLU A 37 -11.36 -7.05 -4.85
N THR A 38 -10.15 -6.57 -4.57
CA THR A 38 -9.08 -6.53 -5.57
C THR A 38 -8.52 -7.92 -5.83
N ALA A 39 -8.51 -8.33 -7.09
CA ALA A 39 -7.91 -9.58 -7.55
C ALA A 39 -6.93 -9.32 -8.70
N GLN A 40 -5.76 -9.97 -8.65
CA GLN A 40 -4.75 -9.84 -9.69
C GLN A 40 -5.28 -10.16 -11.10
N SER A 41 -6.21 -11.10 -11.20
CA SER A 41 -6.81 -11.53 -12.47
C SER A 41 -7.73 -10.50 -13.12
N SER A 42 -8.19 -9.48 -12.39
CA SER A 42 -9.09 -8.43 -12.90
C SER A 42 -8.40 -7.09 -13.13
N VAL A 43 -7.08 -7.01 -12.96
CA VAL A 43 -6.31 -5.78 -13.08
C VAL A 43 -6.23 -5.33 -14.54
N THR A 44 -6.80 -4.18 -14.83
CA THR A 44 -6.67 -3.52 -16.14
C THR A 44 -5.34 -2.76 -16.26
N PRO A 45 -4.83 -2.51 -17.48
CA PRO A 45 -3.68 -1.63 -17.73
C PRO A 45 -3.79 -0.26 -17.04
N ARG A 46 -4.98 0.35 -17.09
CA ARG A 46 -5.27 1.63 -16.44
C ARG A 46 -5.11 1.56 -14.92
N GLN A 47 -5.73 0.56 -14.29
CA GLN A 47 -5.62 0.35 -12.84
C GLN A 47 -4.18 0.08 -12.44
N PHE A 48 -3.47 -0.76 -13.20
CA PHE A 48 -2.07 -1.07 -12.94
C PHE A 48 -1.20 0.19 -12.93
N VAL A 49 -1.33 1.07 -13.93
CA VAL A 49 -0.56 2.32 -14.02
C VAL A 49 -0.94 3.29 -12.90
N SER A 50 -2.22 3.39 -12.54
CA SER A 50 -2.65 4.18 -11.39
C SER A 50 -1.98 3.71 -10.09
N GLU A 51 -2.02 2.40 -9.81
CA GLU A 51 -1.40 1.83 -8.61
C GLU A 51 0.12 1.93 -8.62
N ALA A 52 0.76 1.70 -9.76
CA ALA A 52 2.20 1.90 -9.92
C ALA A 52 2.58 3.37 -9.66
N SER A 53 1.77 4.31 -10.16
CA SER A 53 1.97 5.74 -9.91
C SER A 53 1.87 6.08 -8.43
N TRP A 54 0.86 5.55 -7.73
CA TRP A 54 0.72 5.71 -6.28
C TRP A 54 1.97 5.23 -5.54
N VAL A 55 2.51 4.07 -5.92
CA VAL A 55 3.71 3.47 -5.31
C VAL A 55 4.95 4.31 -5.56
N VAL A 56 5.18 4.76 -6.80
CA VAL A 56 6.33 5.61 -7.19
C VAL A 56 6.33 6.92 -6.40
N LEU A 57 5.16 7.57 -6.28
CA LEU A 57 5.04 8.82 -5.53
C LEU A 57 5.23 8.60 -4.04
N SER A 58 4.69 7.52 -3.49
CA SER A 58 4.79 7.15 -2.08
C SER A 58 6.21 6.78 -1.64
N ALA A 59 7.09 6.37 -2.56
CA ALA A 59 8.48 6.05 -2.25
C ALA A 59 9.22 7.26 -1.65
N GLY A 60 9.51 7.24 -0.35
CA GLY A 60 10.19 8.33 0.35
C GLY A 60 9.32 9.58 0.64
N MET A 61 8.01 9.51 0.43
CA MET A 61 7.08 10.62 0.71
C MET A 61 6.14 10.29 1.87
N ARG A 62 5.61 11.33 2.52
CA ARG A 62 4.49 11.15 3.45
C ARG A 62 3.25 10.79 2.65
N GLU A 63 2.60 9.69 3.04
CA GLU A 63 1.39 9.21 2.36
C GLU A 63 0.29 10.28 2.29
N ALA A 64 0.08 11.06 3.35
CA ALA A 64 -0.90 12.14 3.35
C ALA A 64 -0.62 13.24 2.30
N VAL A 65 0.65 13.46 1.94
CA VAL A 65 1.01 14.41 0.86
C VAL A 65 0.63 13.83 -0.49
N VAL A 66 0.97 12.55 -0.72
CA VAL A 66 0.64 11.84 -1.97
C VAL A 66 -0.88 11.75 -2.11
N ARG A 67 -1.62 11.28 -1.09
CA ARG A 67 -3.08 11.21 -1.08
C ARG A 67 -3.75 12.51 -1.48
N ARG A 68 -3.26 13.64 -0.97
CA ARG A 68 -3.83 14.96 -1.29
C ARG A 68 -3.58 15.36 -2.74
N LEU A 69 -2.43 15.00 -3.31
CA LEU A 69 -2.04 15.39 -4.67
C LEU A 69 -2.53 14.40 -5.74
N PHE A 70 -2.78 13.15 -5.36
CA PHE A 70 -3.03 12.07 -6.30
C PHE A 70 -4.23 12.31 -7.23
N PRO A 71 -5.40 12.82 -6.76
CA PRO A 71 -6.51 13.09 -7.67
C PRO A 71 -6.16 14.11 -8.77
N ARG A 72 -5.40 15.16 -8.42
CA ARG A 72 -4.94 16.16 -9.39
C ARG A 72 -3.92 15.59 -10.37
N LEU A 73 -3.10 14.64 -9.90
CA LEU A 73 -2.14 13.96 -10.77
C LEU A 73 -2.85 12.99 -11.71
N GLU A 74 -3.85 12.26 -11.22
CA GLU A 74 -4.70 11.40 -12.04
C GLU A 74 -5.36 12.24 -13.15
N ASP A 75 -5.93 13.40 -12.83
CA ASP A 75 -6.46 14.33 -13.83
C ASP A 75 -5.40 14.77 -14.85
N ALA A 76 -4.19 15.13 -14.38
CA ALA A 76 -3.06 15.50 -15.24
C ALA A 76 -2.60 14.34 -16.16
N CYS A 77 -2.76 13.10 -15.70
CA CYS A 77 -2.55 11.87 -16.46
C CYS A 77 -3.77 11.43 -17.26
N HIS A 78 -4.79 12.27 -17.46
CA HIS A 78 -6.04 11.91 -18.15
C HIS A 78 -6.74 10.68 -17.56
N GLY A 79 -6.74 10.54 -16.24
CA GLY A 79 -7.28 9.38 -15.56
C GLY A 79 -6.46 8.11 -15.76
N PHE A 80 -5.21 8.20 -16.20
CA PHE A 80 -4.38 7.06 -16.64
C PHE A 80 -4.92 6.35 -17.90
N ASP A 81 -5.62 7.08 -18.77
CA ASP A 81 -5.92 6.63 -20.13
C ASP A 81 -4.62 6.62 -20.95
N LEU A 82 -4.11 5.42 -21.25
CA LEU A 82 -2.78 5.23 -21.82
C LEU A 82 -2.64 5.82 -23.23
N GLU A 83 -3.71 5.80 -24.02
CA GLU A 83 -3.70 6.36 -25.38
C GLU A 83 -3.71 7.89 -25.32
N ARG A 84 -4.51 8.48 -24.42
CA ARG A 84 -4.48 9.93 -24.19
C ARG A 84 -3.14 10.41 -23.64
N MET A 85 -2.55 9.65 -22.73
CA MET A 85 -1.22 9.94 -22.20
C MET A 85 -0.14 9.91 -23.29
N ALA A 86 -0.22 8.94 -24.21
CA ALA A 86 0.73 8.80 -25.30
C ALA A 86 0.56 9.89 -26.38
N ALA A 87 -0.68 10.29 -26.68
CA ALA A 87 -1.01 11.25 -27.73
C ALA A 87 -0.32 12.63 -27.54
N ASN A 88 -0.10 13.07 -26.29
CA ASN A 88 0.66 14.30 -26.00
C ASN A 88 1.53 14.17 -24.75
N LYS A 89 2.47 13.22 -24.77
CA LYS A 89 3.39 12.93 -23.66
C LYS A 89 4.11 14.18 -23.09
N PRO A 90 4.62 15.14 -23.90
CA PRO A 90 5.26 16.35 -23.37
C PRO A 90 4.32 17.24 -22.54
N GLU A 91 3.07 17.40 -22.97
CA GLU A 91 2.07 18.18 -22.25
C GLU A 91 1.65 17.49 -20.95
N VAL A 92 1.38 16.19 -21.01
CA VAL A 92 1.06 15.37 -19.83
C VAL A 92 2.18 15.46 -18.80
N ARG A 93 3.44 15.32 -19.24
CA ARG A 93 4.61 15.48 -18.37
C ARG A 93 4.62 16.84 -17.68
N ARG A 94 4.40 17.92 -18.42
CA ARG A 94 4.36 19.28 -17.86
C ARG A 94 3.26 19.41 -16.80
N HIS A 95 2.04 19.00 -17.11
CA HIS A 95 0.93 19.05 -16.15
C HIS A 95 1.18 18.21 -14.90
N CYS A 96 1.77 17.01 -15.07
CA CYS A 96 2.14 16.18 -13.94
C CYS A 96 3.22 16.83 -13.05
N LEU A 97 4.18 17.54 -13.64
CA LEU A 97 5.19 18.30 -12.90
C LEU A 97 4.60 19.51 -12.17
N ASP A 98 3.61 20.18 -12.77
CA ASP A 98 2.88 21.28 -12.13
C ASP A 98 2.13 20.80 -10.87
N VAL A 99 1.72 19.52 -10.82
CA VAL A 99 1.11 18.89 -9.64
C VAL A 99 2.15 18.35 -8.67
N PHE A 100 3.19 17.69 -9.19
CA PHE A 100 4.21 17.01 -8.42
C PHE A 100 5.60 17.24 -9.04
N GLY A 101 6.30 18.27 -8.56
CA GLY A 101 7.58 18.77 -9.12
C GLY A 101 8.81 17.88 -8.91
N HIS A 102 8.67 16.56 -9.08
CA HIS A 102 9.78 15.61 -8.98
C HIS A 102 9.97 14.88 -10.32
N GLU A 103 10.82 15.44 -11.18
CA GLU A 103 11.08 14.98 -12.55
C GLU A 103 11.24 13.46 -12.68
N ARG A 104 12.22 12.88 -12.00
CA ARG A 104 12.50 11.44 -12.11
C ARG A 104 11.32 10.52 -11.75
N LYS A 105 10.39 10.96 -10.90
CA LYS A 105 9.22 10.17 -10.52
C LYS A 105 8.11 10.31 -11.56
N ILE A 106 7.91 11.51 -12.10
CA ILE A 106 7.00 11.72 -13.21
C ILE A 106 7.49 10.96 -14.44
N ASP A 107 8.77 11.02 -14.74
CA ASP A 107 9.37 10.28 -15.86
C ASP A 107 9.17 8.77 -15.70
N ALA A 108 9.37 8.23 -14.49
CA ALA A 108 9.09 6.84 -14.18
C ALA A 108 7.62 6.45 -14.41
N ILE A 109 6.67 7.29 -14.00
CA ILE A 109 5.23 7.06 -14.23
C ILE A 109 4.94 6.99 -15.74
N LEU A 110 5.47 7.92 -16.51
CA LEU A 110 5.25 7.98 -17.95
C LEU A 110 5.94 6.83 -18.69
N GLU A 111 7.08 6.35 -18.19
CA GLU A 111 7.76 5.16 -18.70
C GLU A 111 6.96 3.89 -18.40
N ILE A 112 6.46 3.73 -17.17
CA ILE A 112 5.57 2.60 -16.79
C ILE A 112 4.31 2.60 -17.66
N ALA A 113 3.68 3.77 -17.84
CA ALA A 113 2.49 3.90 -18.69
C ALA A 113 2.78 3.44 -20.12
N GLU A 114 3.92 3.82 -20.68
CA GLU A 114 4.33 3.42 -22.03
C GLU A 114 4.63 1.91 -22.12
N THR A 115 5.35 1.34 -21.14
CA THR A 115 5.59 -0.10 -21.07
C THR A 115 4.28 -0.88 -21.05
N VAL A 116 3.34 -0.47 -20.20
CA VAL A 116 2.04 -1.13 -20.03
C VAL A 116 1.17 -0.98 -21.27
N ARG A 117 1.19 0.20 -21.91
CA ARG A 117 0.50 0.45 -23.19
C ARG A 117 1.01 -0.49 -24.28
N MET A 118 2.33 -0.65 -24.39
CA MET A 118 2.96 -1.53 -25.38
C MET A 118 2.68 -3.02 -25.12
N LEU A 119 2.51 -3.42 -23.86
CA LEU A 119 2.10 -4.79 -23.51
C LEU A 119 0.63 -5.07 -23.85
N GLY A 120 -0.25 -4.08 -23.64
CA GLY A 120 -1.69 -4.27 -23.67
C GLY A 120 -2.18 -5.24 -22.58
N ASP A 121 -3.47 -5.55 -22.57
CA ASP A 121 -4.08 -6.40 -21.54
C ASP A 121 -3.45 -7.79 -21.46
N ALA A 122 -3.35 -8.49 -22.60
CA ALA A 122 -2.83 -9.86 -22.64
C ALA A 122 -1.33 -9.92 -22.26
N GLY A 123 -0.54 -8.94 -22.71
CA GLY A 123 0.88 -8.84 -22.37
C GLY A 123 1.08 -8.56 -20.89
N LEU A 124 0.27 -7.66 -20.30
CA LEU A 124 0.30 -7.37 -18.88
C LEU A 124 -0.08 -8.61 -18.05
N SER A 125 -1.19 -9.27 -18.37
CA SER A 125 -1.61 -10.49 -17.67
C SER A 125 -0.52 -11.57 -17.71
N LYS A 126 0.15 -11.75 -18.84
CA LYS A 126 1.27 -12.68 -18.97
C LYS A 126 2.48 -12.25 -18.13
N ALA A 127 2.82 -10.97 -18.13
CA ALA A 127 3.94 -10.45 -17.34
C ALA A 127 3.70 -10.61 -15.83
N LEU A 128 2.45 -10.49 -15.38
CA LEU A 128 2.06 -10.68 -13.99
C LEU A 128 2.15 -12.14 -13.49
N LEU A 129 2.32 -13.11 -14.38
CA LEU A 129 2.63 -14.50 -14.00
C LEU A 129 4.04 -14.64 -13.43
N ASP A 130 4.99 -13.81 -13.89
CA ASP A 130 6.35 -13.70 -13.34
C ASP A 130 6.49 -12.39 -12.56
N LEU A 131 5.68 -12.29 -11.51
CA LEU A 131 5.33 -11.04 -10.83
C LEU A 131 6.54 -10.25 -10.33
N GLU A 132 7.37 -10.82 -9.45
CA GLU A 132 8.44 -10.06 -8.82
C GLU A 132 9.47 -9.54 -9.85
N PRO A 133 10.01 -10.38 -10.77
CA PRO A 133 10.92 -9.90 -11.81
C PRO A 133 10.31 -8.79 -12.67
N PHE A 134 9.05 -8.95 -13.09
CA PHE A 134 8.37 -7.92 -13.87
C PHE A 134 8.22 -6.62 -13.09
N LEU A 135 7.65 -6.65 -11.87
CA LEU A 135 7.44 -5.44 -11.08
C LEU A 135 8.75 -4.74 -10.75
N ARG A 136 9.81 -5.48 -10.44
CA ARG A 136 11.13 -4.92 -10.12
C ARG A 136 11.89 -4.39 -11.36
N SER A 137 11.46 -4.76 -12.56
CA SER A 137 11.99 -4.16 -13.80
C SER A 137 11.48 -2.73 -14.04
N LEU A 138 10.36 -2.36 -13.39
CA LEU A 138 9.76 -1.04 -13.56
C LEU A 138 10.58 0.05 -12.84
N PRO A 139 10.70 1.25 -13.43
CA PRO A 139 11.44 2.34 -12.81
C PRO A 139 10.84 2.69 -11.44
N TYR A 140 11.72 3.00 -10.48
CA TYR A 140 11.36 3.31 -9.08
C TYR A 140 10.72 2.15 -8.26
N ILE A 141 10.62 0.94 -8.81
CA ILE A 141 10.11 -0.22 -8.09
C ILE A 141 11.26 -1.13 -7.64
N GLY A 142 11.75 -0.92 -6.41
CA GLY A 142 12.81 -1.70 -5.78
C GLY A 142 12.35 -2.85 -4.86
N PRO A 143 13.28 -3.44 -4.08
CA PRO A 143 13.05 -4.63 -3.24
C PRO A 143 11.93 -4.55 -2.21
N VAL A 144 11.55 -3.33 -1.79
CA VAL A 144 10.44 -3.12 -0.84
C VAL A 144 9.16 -2.70 -1.56
N THR A 145 9.27 -1.83 -2.56
CA THR A 145 8.12 -1.22 -3.23
C THR A 145 7.42 -2.17 -4.21
N TRP A 146 8.08 -3.22 -4.70
CA TRP A 146 7.40 -4.23 -5.52
C TRP A 146 6.26 -4.92 -4.75
N ARG A 147 6.45 -5.20 -3.46
CA ARG A 147 5.37 -5.78 -2.61
C ARG A 147 4.23 -4.80 -2.38
N HIS A 148 4.52 -3.50 -2.34
CA HIS A 148 3.49 -2.48 -2.26
C HIS A 148 2.61 -2.51 -3.51
N LEU A 149 3.23 -2.55 -4.69
CA LEU A 149 2.51 -2.63 -5.96
C LEU A 149 1.75 -3.97 -6.08
N ALA A 150 2.40 -5.09 -5.76
CA ALA A 150 1.79 -6.42 -5.76
C ALA A 150 0.52 -6.47 -4.90
N LYS A 151 0.58 -5.93 -3.68
CA LYS A 151 -0.61 -5.85 -2.81
C LYS A 151 -1.72 -4.99 -3.43
N ASN A 152 -1.36 -3.82 -3.96
CA ASN A 152 -2.33 -2.90 -4.55
C ASN A 152 -3.04 -3.49 -5.78
N ILE A 153 -2.41 -4.44 -6.47
CA ILE A 153 -3.02 -5.17 -7.60
C ILE A 153 -3.64 -6.51 -7.19
N GLY A 154 -3.86 -6.75 -5.89
CA GLY A 154 -4.63 -7.91 -5.40
C GLY A 154 -3.81 -9.18 -5.18
N VAL A 155 -2.49 -9.09 -5.09
CA VAL A 155 -1.65 -10.22 -4.69
C VAL A 155 -1.64 -10.33 -3.16
N SER A 156 -1.86 -11.53 -2.65
CA SER A 156 -1.91 -11.80 -1.21
C SER A 156 -0.51 -11.82 -0.58
N VAL A 157 0.10 -10.64 -0.47
CA VAL A 157 1.41 -10.41 0.15
C VAL A 157 1.33 -9.27 1.14
N ALA A 158 2.09 -9.36 2.23
CA ALA A 158 2.23 -8.28 3.19
C ALA A 158 3.37 -7.34 2.78
N LYS A 159 3.18 -6.04 3.03
CA LYS A 159 4.17 -5.00 2.74
C LYS A 159 5.02 -4.74 3.98
N ALA A 160 6.28 -5.17 3.92
CA ALA A 160 7.24 -4.98 5.01
C ALA A 160 7.77 -3.54 5.11
N ASP A 161 6.90 -2.54 5.23
CA ASP A 161 7.33 -1.17 5.51
C ASP A 161 7.67 -0.95 7.00
N ARG A 162 8.28 0.20 7.30
CA ARG A 162 8.76 0.53 8.65
C ARG A 162 7.70 0.39 9.75
N HIS A 163 6.42 0.62 9.45
CA HIS A 163 5.35 0.53 10.45
C HIS A 163 5.04 -0.94 10.72
N MET A 164 4.89 -1.74 9.67
CA MET A 164 4.63 -3.17 9.77
C MET A 164 5.81 -3.93 10.39
N VAL A 165 7.05 -3.64 10.00
CA VAL A 165 8.25 -4.24 10.59
C VAL A 165 8.35 -3.95 12.08
N ARG A 166 8.01 -2.72 12.50
CA ARG A 166 7.97 -2.37 13.93
C ARG A 166 6.87 -3.10 14.67
N PHE A 167 5.69 -3.29 14.05
CA PHE A 167 4.60 -4.03 14.64
C PHE A 167 4.94 -5.51 14.82
N ALA A 168 5.56 -6.13 13.80
CA ALA A 168 6.06 -7.50 13.87
C ALA A 168 7.09 -7.64 15.00
N ALA A 169 8.08 -6.75 15.06
CA ALA A 169 9.09 -6.76 16.12
C ALA A 169 8.48 -6.54 17.52
N ALA A 170 7.53 -5.62 17.65
CA ALA A 170 6.86 -5.35 18.92
C ALA A 170 6.09 -6.58 19.43
N THR A 171 5.48 -7.33 18.53
CA THR A 171 4.74 -8.56 18.86
C THR A 171 5.62 -9.80 18.94
N GLY A 172 6.93 -9.71 18.68
CA GLY A 172 7.84 -10.85 18.71
C GLY A 172 7.78 -11.76 17.48
N ARG A 173 7.30 -11.25 16.32
CA ARG A 173 7.36 -11.95 15.02
C ARG A 173 8.62 -11.54 14.25
N ASN A 174 9.22 -12.51 13.55
CA ASN A 174 10.46 -12.32 12.80
C ASN A 174 10.30 -11.43 11.57
N ASP A 175 9.13 -11.50 10.93
CA ASP A 175 8.82 -10.76 9.73
C ASP A 175 7.31 -10.45 9.63
N VAL A 176 6.98 -9.59 8.67
CA VAL A 176 5.61 -9.11 8.45
C VAL A 176 4.73 -10.18 7.80
N ASP A 177 5.30 -11.06 6.97
CA ASP A 177 4.53 -12.14 6.34
C ASP A 177 4.01 -13.11 7.40
N ARG A 178 4.82 -13.44 8.41
CA ARG A 178 4.42 -14.29 9.53
C ARG A 178 3.39 -13.61 10.41
N LEU A 179 3.56 -12.32 10.71
CA LEU A 179 2.59 -11.53 11.45
C LEU A 179 1.21 -11.57 10.79
N CYS A 180 1.16 -11.29 9.48
CA CYS A 180 -0.11 -11.20 8.77
C CYS A 180 -0.73 -12.58 8.49
N SER A 181 0.07 -13.59 8.13
CA SER A 181 -0.44 -14.96 7.92
C SER A 181 -0.99 -15.57 9.22
N GLU A 182 -0.35 -15.37 10.35
CA GLU A 182 -0.82 -15.89 11.63
C GLU A 182 -2.20 -15.34 12.03
N ILE A 183 -2.45 -14.05 11.82
CA ILE A 183 -3.77 -13.44 12.04
C ILE A 183 -4.79 -13.96 11.02
N SER A 184 -4.39 -14.00 9.74
CA SER A 184 -5.21 -14.48 8.63
C SER A 184 -5.70 -15.91 8.87
N ASP A 185 -4.80 -16.82 9.22
CA ASP A 185 -5.09 -18.23 9.47
C ASP A 185 -6.05 -18.42 10.65
N TRP A 186 -6.01 -17.52 11.64
CA TRP A 186 -6.86 -17.61 12.82
C TRP A 186 -8.28 -17.05 12.61
N ILE A 187 -8.41 -15.91 11.92
CA ILE A 187 -9.69 -15.18 11.81
C ILE A 187 -10.34 -15.27 10.42
N GLY A 188 -9.60 -15.73 9.41
CA GLY A 188 -10.07 -15.88 8.03
C GLY A 188 -10.03 -14.60 7.19
N ASP A 189 -9.57 -13.48 7.73
CA ASP A 189 -9.34 -12.27 6.92
C ASP A 189 -8.14 -12.47 5.99
N PRO A 190 -8.19 -12.08 4.71
CA PRO A 190 -7.06 -12.17 3.80
C PRO A 190 -5.81 -11.44 4.33
N VAL A 191 -4.62 -11.97 4.06
CA VAL A 191 -3.32 -11.34 4.43
C VAL A 191 -3.25 -9.86 4.03
N ALA A 192 -3.74 -9.52 2.84
CA ALA A 192 -3.74 -8.15 2.32
C ALA A 192 -4.68 -7.21 3.12
N VAL A 193 -5.79 -7.75 3.63
CA VAL A 193 -6.71 -7.05 4.55
C VAL A 193 -6.06 -6.86 5.91
N VAL A 194 -5.41 -7.89 6.44
CA VAL A 194 -4.68 -7.79 7.71
C VAL A 194 -3.59 -6.71 7.62
N ASP A 195 -2.82 -6.71 6.53
CA ASP A 195 -1.80 -5.70 6.25
C ASP A 195 -2.38 -4.28 6.24
N VAL A 196 -3.42 -4.02 5.44
CA VAL A 196 -3.96 -2.65 5.30
C VAL A 196 -4.52 -2.12 6.61
N VAL A 197 -5.17 -2.97 7.42
CA VAL A 197 -5.73 -2.61 8.72
C VAL A 197 -4.61 -2.23 9.69
N LEU A 198 -3.61 -3.11 9.88
CA LEU A 198 -2.52 -2.86 10.82
C LEU A 198 -1.67 -1.66 10.40
N TRP A 199 -1.46 -1.49 9.09
CA TRP A 199 -0.76 -0.36 8.54
C TRP A 199 -1.52 0.95 8.79
N ARG A 200 -2.82 1.00 8.46
CA ARG A 200 -3.64 2.20 8.65
C ARG A 200 -3.74 2.59 10.12
N TRP A 201 -3.96 1.61 10.99
CA TRP A 201 -3.93 1.80 12.44
C TRP A 201 -2.60 2.42 12.91
N SER A 202 -1.48 1.88 12.44
CA SER A 202 -0.15 2.41 12.76
C SER A 202 0.06 3.85 12.28
N VAL A 203 -0.52 4.24 11.14
CA VAL A 203 -0.47 5.61 10.61
C VAL A 203 -1.30 6.58 11.46
N LEU A 204 -2.51 6.17 11.88
CA LEU A 204 -3.38 6.98 12.74
C LEU A 204 -2.74 7.24 14.10
N HIS A 205 -2.18 6.21 14.73
CA HIS A 205 -1.58 6.34 16.07
C HIS A 205 -0.20 7.01 16.06
N ALA A 206 0.54 6.92 14.95
CA ALA A 206 1.79 7.70 14.80
C ALA A 206 1.55 9.23 14.77
N ARG A 207 0.34 9.67 14.41
CA ARG A 207 -0.03 11.11 14.38
C ARG A 207 -0.45 11.64 15.75
N SER A 208 -1.19 10.83 16.52
CA SER A 208 -1.73 11.23 17.83
C SER A 208 -0.67 11.36 18.93
N ALA A 209 0.46 10.66 18.78
CA ALA A 209 1.47 10.56 19.84
C ALA A 209 2.62 11.59 19.75
N GLY A 210 2.47 12.68 18.98
CA GLY A 210 3.48 13.75 18.90
C GLY A 210 4.86 13.26 18.39
N GLY A 211 4.90 12.19 17.60
CA GLY A 211 6.14 11.52 17.16
C GLY A 211 6.59 10.36 18.05
N SER A 212 5.88 10.09 19.14
CA SER A 212 6.07 8.90 19.97
C SER A 212 5.39 7.68 19.34
N ARG A 213 6.01 6.52 19.53
CA ARG A 213 5.79 5.29 18.77
C ARG A 213 4.45 4.62 19.16
N PRO A 214 3.73 3.96 18.22
CA PRO A 214 2.69 3.02 18.62
C PRO A 214 3.37 1.93 19.46
N SER A 215 3.00 1.83 20.72
CA SER A 215 3.46 0.77 21.62
C SER A 215 2.38 -0.30 21.73
N LEU A 216 2.78 -1.54 22.04
CA LEU A 216 1.82 -2.57 22.47
C LEU A 216 0.90 -2.09 23.60
N ALA A 217 1.37 -1.14 24.43
CA ALA A 217 0.54 -0.54 25.47
C ALA A 217 -0.63 0.28 24.90
N ASP A 218 -0.50 0.90 23.73
CA ASP A 218 -1.60 1.63 23.06
C ASP A 218 -2.61 0.68 22.44
N ALA A 219 -2.13 -0.45 21.90
CA ALA A 219 -2.97 -1.55 21.45
C ALA A 219 -3.73 -2.20 22.62
N ARG A 220 -3.11 -2.33 23.80
CA ARG A 220 -3.70 -2.92 25.02
C ARG A 220 -4.60 -1.97 25.83
N ARG A 221 -4.58 -0.65 25.59
CA ARG A 221 -5.45 0.30 26.30
C ARG A 221 -6.94 0.06 25.97
N PRO A 222 -7.87 0.11 26.94
CA PRO A 222 -9.30 0.08 26.62
C PRO A 222 -9.67 1.28 25.74
N ALA A 223 -10.62 1.10 24.82
CA ALA A 223 -11.13 2.19 23.98
C ALA A 223 -11.66 3.30 24.90
N ILE A 224 -11.04 4.48 24.84
CA ILE A 224 -11.60 5.65 25.50
C ILE A 224 -12.86 6.00 24.72
N ALA A 225 -14.02 5.93 25.37
CA ALA A 225 -15.26 6.44 24.83
C ALA A 225 -15.07 7.94 24.55
N LEU A 226 -14.88 8.30 23.29
CA LEU A 226 -14.98 9.68 22.83
C LEU A 226 -16.48 9.96 22.74
N GLY A 227 -17.00 10.68 23.73
CA GLY A 227 -18.33 11.28 23.71
C GLY A 227 -18.40 12.49 22.80
#